data_AF-A0A0C2THH7-F1
#
_entry.id   AF-A0A0C2THH7-F1
#
_cell.length_a   1.000
_cell.length_b   1.000
_cell.length_c   1.000
_cell.angle_alpha   90.00
_cell.angle_beta   90.00
_cell.angle_gamma   90.00
#
_symmetry.space_group_name_H-M   'P 1'
#
loop_
_entity.id
_entity.type
_entity.pdbx_description
1 polymer ?
#
loop_
_entity_poly.entity_id
_entity_poly.type
_entity_poly.pdbx_seq_one_letter_code
_entity_poly.pdbx_strand_id
1 'polypeptide(L)'
;MLVSPSIVPSSIVSDHVHADPVNWTWHNGQREQWRKFNEDEVWPKFVDKWRNGDLDREDPSELFLNDLALPVSLDNSLMVRKCYVEAEKLVWKTALSFPGTGAIITGQPGIGKTLFIWYLLIRLLHMEQVILLHAGGQDVLFYNNGIYGASRDARTYDLPSPGSNSFIWSLFDLCPQERVPAFAIHPQCFPVQGPSPNRDLYLWQKQRGPFYTVFPLWTLEELRNVARNSCQFEPFKIPLRNAIRIGYWKNPEFFSNTNPGVFKFLEEIFPKEEPPESFEEAFDILLNGLILRFGAIPRQVFRAMFVDFESVADDHDSALNTSFEELQKAADDLTRQDPSADARGPSHRLISLNNVGTLASKKLEIDFLSPVIAEKFLTRLFDESQVKARSMIKHFLTIPQTRGLAGSFFEPFAHRFILNPDKTDGTWTLRLMSSRDDSNTFVLRDPESSETVPGFPRIKRQLRSFHSNDLSLLGLYDDVYYTPTIVNHPLFDSFVVNLPPLPSPQRLWLLQMTTSGSHKRSQKGYAVVQEIIERITGQRESDQPPPAKKPDLKGKRKRKAVEPLSVEVNYVLVRPAGEKEHKWVLPESWDEPNVYLLELPLEDIDSATTTTRLKRSRKKETKASTSVEPRSQRG
;
A
#
# COMPACT_ATOMS: atom_id res chain seq x y z
N MET A 1 -18.42 -21.17 3.57
CA MET A 1 -19.64 -20.70 4.26
C MET A 1 -19.72 -19.20 4.07
N LEU A 2 -20.66 -18.72 3.25
CA LEU A 2 -20.94 -17.28 3.12
C LEU A 2 -21.88 -16.90 4.25
N VAL A 3 -21.41 -16.02 5.16
CA VAL A 3 -22.30 -15.40 6.15
C VAL A 3 -23.05 -14.30 5.42
N SER A 4 -24.37 -14.46 5.25
CA SER A 4 -25.22 -13.40 4.70
C SER A 4 -25.03 -12.10 5.50
N PRO A 5 -24.98 -10.92 4.85
CA PRO A 5 -24.92 -9.66 5.58
C PRO A 5 -26.21 -9.51 6.39
N SER A 6 -26.10 -9.74 7.71
CA SER A 6 -27.22 -9.57 8.62
C SER A 6 -27.66 -8.11 8.60
N ILE A 7 -28.94 -7.88 8.30
CA ILE A 7 -29.62 -6.59 8.47
C ILE A 7 -29.22 -6.03 9.83
N VAL A 8 -28.58 -4.85 9.83
CA VAL A 8 -28.34 -4.11 11.08
C VAL A 8 -29.70 -3.71 11.63
N PRO A 9 -30.08 -4.10 12.86
CA PRO A 9 -31.37 -3.70 13.41
C PRO A 9 -31.44 -2.18 13.47
N SER A 10 -32.50 -1.60 12.93
CA SER A 10 -32.80 -0.16 12.98
C SER A 10 -33.27 0.29 14.37
N SER A 11 -32.74 -0.31 15.44
CA SER A 11 -33.10 -0.02 16.83
C SER A 11 -32.31 1.17 17.38
N ILE A 12 -32.40 2.32 16.69
CA ILE A 12 -31.89 3.64 17.15
C ILE A 12 -32.49 4.01 18.53
N VAL A 13 -33.61 3.37 18.90
CA VAL A 13 -34.33 3.49 20.17
C VAL A 13 -33.45 3.20 21.41
N SER A 14 -32.30 2.51 21.28
CA SER A 14 -31.37 2.32 22.42
C SER A 14 -30.49 3.53 22.75
N ASP A 15 -30.27 4.43 21.79
CA ASP A 15 -29.08 5.30 21.82
C ASP A 15 -29.24 6.50 22.77
N HIS A 16 -30.49 6.87 23.07
CA HIS A 16 -30.86 7.92 24.02
C HIS A 16 -30.71 7.52 25.49
N VAL A 17 -30.58 6.24 25.83
CA VAL A 17 -30.45 5.78 27.24
C VAL A 17 -29.20 6.39 27.90
N HIS A 18 -28.14 6.61 27.13
CA HIS A 18 -26.91 7.25 27.61
C HIS A 18 -26.99 8.78 27.71
N ALA A 19 -27.92 9.41 26.99
CA ALA A 19 -28.11 10.86 26.99
C ALA A 19 -29.05 11.35 28.11
N ASP A 20 -30.00 10.52 28.57
CA ASP A 20 -30.99 10.88 29.59
C ASP A 20 -30.31 11.36 30.90
N PRO A 21 -30.48 12.64 31.30
CA PRO A 21 -29.92 13.19 32.54
C PRO A 21 -30.29 12.42 33.82
N VAL A 22 -31.39 11.67 33.83
CA VAL A 22 -31.82 10.84 34.97
C VAL A 22 -30.85 9.68 35.23
N ASN A 23 -30.15 9.21 34.20
CA ASN A 23 -29.16 8.13 34.31
C ASN A 23 -27.78 8.60 34.81
N TRP A 24 -27.67 9.84 35.30
CA TRP A 24 -26.41 10.45 35.71
C TRP A 24 -26.48 11.13 37.07
N THR A 25 -25.45 10.93 37.88
CA THR A 25 -25.28 11.61 39.18
C THR A 25 -23.91 12.26 39.25
N TRP A 26 -23.84 13.50 39.74
CA TRP A 26 -22.57 14.22 39.90
C TRP A 26 -22.61 15.01 41.20
N HIS A 27 -21.76 14.65 42.16
CA HIS A 27 -21.80 15.28 43.49
C HIS A 27 -21.18 16.67 43.44
N ASN A 28 -21.76 17.63 44.18
CA ASN A 28 -21.33 19.04 44.11
C ASN A 28 -19.82 19.23 44.37
N GLY A 29 -19.24 18.58 45.38
CA GLY A 29 -17.81 18.69 45.69
C GLY A 29 -16.88 18.13 44.61
N GLN A 30 -17.33 17.16 43.81
CA GLN A 30 -16.62 16.70 42.60
C GLN A 30 -16.73 17.76 41.50
N ARG A 31 -17.96 18.24 41.25
CA ARG A 31 -18.28 19.25 40.23
C ARG A 31 -17.58 20.59 40.47
N GLU A 32 -17.30 20.95 41.72
CA GLU A 32 -16.53 22.16 42.08
C GLU A 32 -15.08 22.14 41.54
N GLN A 33 -14.51 20.97 41.22
CA GLN A 33 -13.21 20.85 40.55
C GLN A 33 -13.26 21.16 39.04
N TRP A 34 -14.46 21.44 38.50
CA TRP A 34 -14.70 21.67 37.09
C TRP A 34 -15.28 23.06 36.83
N ARG A 35 -14.53 23.89 36.13
CA ARG A 35 -14.96 25.25 35.76
C ARG A 35 -15.96 25.17 34.61
N LYS A 36 -17.23 25.50 34.85
CA LYS A 36 -18.20 25.67 33.75
C LYS A 36 -17.69 26.74 32.78
N PHE A 37 -17.73 26.47 31.47
CA PHE A 37 -17.41 27.48 30.46
C PHE A 37 -18.54 28.53 30.36
N ASN A 38 -18.18 29.77 30.08
CA ASN A 38 -19.11 30.86 29.81
C ASN A 38 -19.57 30.85 28.34
N GLU A 39 -20.78 31.32 28.07
CA GLU A 39 -21.44 31.28 26.74
C GLU A 39 -20.64 32.01 25.63
N ASP A 40 -19.78 32.96 26.00
CA ASP A 40 -18.90 33.68 25.08
C ASP A 40 -17.60 32.92 24.72
N GLU A 41 -17.25 31.85 25.44
CA GLU A 41 -16.08 31.02 25.15
C GLU A 41 -16.31 30.11 23.92
N VAL A 42 -15.23 29.48 23.42
CA VAL A 42 -15.25 28.72 22.15
C VAL A 42 -16.13 27.46 22.23
N TRP A 43 -16.12 26.76 23.37
CA TRP A 43 -16.78 25.46 23.49
C TRP A 43 -18.32 25.52 23.47
N PRO A 44 -19.01 26.44 24.16
CA PRO A 44 -20.46 26.60 24.00
C PRO A 44 -20.87 26.86 22.56
N LYS A 45 -20.22 27.80 21.88
CA LYS A 45 -20.47 28.12 20.46
C LYS A 45 -20.28 26.90 19.54
N PHE A 46 -19.27 26.06 19.81
CA PHE A 46 -19.06 24.81 19.09
C PHE A 46 -20.22 23.81 19.32
N VAL A 47 -20.67 23.66 20.57
CA VAL A 47 -21.76 22.75 20.93
C VAL A 47 -23.11 23.21 20.38
N ASP A 48 -23.45 24.50 20.51
CA ASP A 48 -24.71 25.05 20.03
C ASP A 48 -24.88 24.85 18.52
N LYS A 49 -23.78 24.98 17.77
CA LYS A 49 -23.73 24.69 16.34
C LYS A 49 -23.96 23.21 16.02
N TRP A 50 -23.26 22.30 16.69
CA TRP A 50 -23.24 20.88 16.30
C TRP A 50 -24.35 20.03 16.92
N ARG A 51 -24.96 20.47 18.03
CA ARG A 51 -26.17 19.81 18.57
C ARG A 51 -27.37 20.02 17.66
N ASN A 52 -27.65 21.28 17.35
CA ASN A 52 -28.83 21.69 16.57
C ASN A 52 -28.64 21.59 15.05
N GLY A 53 -27.48 21.08 14.59
CA GLY A 53 -27.17 20.93 13.17
C GLY A 53 -27.88 19.73 12.56
N ASP A 54 -28.43 19.90 11.36
CA ASP A 54 -28.97 18.81 10.54
C ASP A 54 -27.83 17.91 10.04
N LEU A 55 -27.65 16.78 10.74
CA LEU A 55 -26.67 15.74 10.43
C LEU A 55 -27.35 14.41 10.02
N ASP A 56 -28.66 14.43 9.75
CA ASP A 56 -29.51 13.25 9.51
C ASP A 56 -29.47 12.74 8.06
N ARG A 57 -28.38 13.01 7.33
CA ARG A 57 -28.19 12.49 5.97
C ARG A 57 -27.83 11.00 6.00
N GLU A 58 -28.52 10.22 5.17
CA GLU A 58 -28.42 8.74 5.15
C GLU A 58 -27.02 8.20 4.84
N ASP A 59 -26.19 8.97 4.12
CA ASP A 59 -24.75 8.71 3.98
C ASP A 59 -23.96 10.01 4.14
N PRO A 60 -23.20 10.18 5.23
CA PRO A 60 -22.35 11.35 5.43
C PRO A 60 -20.97 11.22 4.78
N SER A 61 -20.65 10.12 4.09
CA SER A 61 -19.34 9.99 3.43
C SER A 61 -19.13 11.04 2.33
N GLU A 62 -17.89 11.50 2.20
CA GLU A 62 -17.43 12.55 1.28
C GLU A 62 -18.03 13.95 1.54
N LEU A 63 -18.87 14.12 2.57
CA LEU A 63 -19.29 15.43 3.05
C LEU A 63 -18.15 16.18 3.73
N PHE A 64 -18.12 17.50 3.51
CA PHE A 64 -17.24 18.42 4.24
C PHE A 64 -18.03 19.09 5.37
N LEU A 65 -17.63 18.83 6.61
CA LEU A 65 -18.10 19.57 7.78
C LEU A 65 -17.29 20.88 7.84
N ASN A 66 -17.93 22.00 7.53
CA ASN A 66 -17.28 23.32 7.42
C ASN A 66 -17.46 24.17 8.69
N ASP A 67 -16.74 25.30 8.74
CA ASP A 67 -16.72 26.29 9.83
C ASP A 67 -16.50 25.64 11.20
N LEU A 68 -15.60 24.66 11.23
CA LEU A 68 -15.40 23.79 12.38
C LEU A 68 -14.77 24.51 13.59
N ALA A 69 -14.16 25.67 13.38
CA ALA A 69 -13.52 26.50 14.41
C ALA A 69 -12.53 25.71 15.28
N LEU A 70 -11.92 24.67 14.70
CA LEU A 70 -11.09 23.73 15.44
C LEU A 70 -9.72 24.35 15.73
N PRO A 71 -9.17 24.17 16.95
CA PRO A 71 -7.79 24.56 17.26
C PRO A 71 -6.71 23.89 16.38
N VAL A 72 -7.09 22.91 15.56
CA VAL A 72 -6.20 21.94 14.90
C VAL A 72 -6.24 22.03 13.36
N SER A 73 -7.21 22.71 12.75
CA SER A 73 -7.37 22.77 11.29
C SER A 73 -7.32 24.22 10.78
N LEU A 74 -6.30 24.54 9.97
CA LEU A 74 -6.20 25.82 9.26
C LEU A 74 -7.34 26.02 8.24
N ASP A 75 -7.87 24.92 7.70
CA ASP A 75 -8.86 24.95 6.62
C ASP A 75 -10.31 25.05 7.12
N ASN A 76 -10.53 25.00 8.45
CA ASN A 76 -11.86 24.98 9.09
C ASN A 76 -12.85 23.93 8.54
N SER A 77 -12.37 22.95 7.78
CA SER A 77 -13.16 21.90 7.15
C SER A 77 -12.63 20.51 7.53
N LEU A 78 -13.53 19.51 7.45
CA LEU A 78 -13.23 18.10 7.68
C LEU A 78 -14.02 17.26 6.68
N MET A 79 -13.31 16.56 5.80
CA MET A 79 -13.95 15.56 4.94
C MET A 79 -14.23 14.29 5.74
N VAL A 80 -15.50 13.87 5.76
CA VAL A 80 -15.94 12.62 6.38
C VAL A 80 -15.56 11.46 5.47
N ARG A 81 -14.53 10.71 5.83
CA ARG A 81 -14.13 9.52 5.07
C ARG A 81 -15.13 8.39 5.26
N LYS A 82 -15.31 7.53 4.26
CA LYS A 82 -16.10 6.28 4.40
C LYS A 82 -15.61 5.42 5.58
N CYS A 83 -14.29 5.36 5.80
CA CYS A 83 -13.72 4.63 6.94
C CYS A 83 -14.05 5.26 8.31
N TYR A 84 -14.42 6.53 8.40
CA TYR A 84 -14.90 7.14 9.65
C TYR A 84 -16.29 6.62 10.00
N VAL A 85 -17.20 6.54 9.02
CA VAL A 85 -18.55 6.00 9.20
C VAL A 85 -18.52 4.51 9.57
N GLU A 86 -17.62 3.73 8.94
CA GLU A 86 -17.38 2.33 9.33
C GLU A 86 -16.80 2.21 10.74
N ALA A 87 -15.87 3.10 11.13
CA ALA A 87 -15.26 3.08 12.45
C ALA A 87 -16.25 3.48 13.55
N GLU A 88 -17.05 4.51 13.35
CA GLU A 88 -18.14 4.92 14.26
C GLU A 88 -19.06 3.73 14.56
N LYS A 89 -19.55 3.03 13.53
CA LYS A 89 -20.43 1.86 13.68
C LYS A 89 -19.77 0.73 14.49
N LEU A 90 -18.46 0.49 14.30
CA LEU A 90 -17.72 -0.54 15.04
C LEU A 90 -17.40 -0.13 16.48
N VAL A 91 -17.09 1.15 16.70
CA VAL A 91 -16.88 1.76 18.02
C VAL A 91 -18.15 1.68 18.84
N TRP A 92 -19.29 2.13 18.31
CA TRP A 92 -20.61 2.03 18.95
C TRP A 92 -20.99 0.58 19.29
N LYS A 93 -20.88 -0.33 18.33
CA LYS A 93 -21.14 -1.76 18.57
C LYS A 93 -20.26 -2.31 19.69
N THR A 94 -18.99 -1.92 19.76
CA THR A 94 -18.06 -2.33 20.82
C THR A 94 -18.46 -1.74 22.17
N ALA A 95 -18.81 -0.45 22.22
CA ALA A 95 -19.18 0.25 23.45
C ALA A 95 -20.46 -0.33 24.09
N LEU A 96 -21.49 -0.60 23.28
CA LEU A 96 -22.72 -1.23 23.74
C LEU A 96 -22.53 -2.69 24.19
N SER A 97 -21.63 -3.44 23.51
CA SER A 97 -21.39 -4.86 23.84
C SER A 97 -20.42 -5.04 25.02
N PHE A 98 -19.45 -4.13 25.18
CA PHE A 98 -18.31 -4.25 26.08
C PHE A 98 -17.92 -2.88 26.67
N PRO A 99 -18.79 -2.22 27.46
CA PRO A 99 -18.58 -0.85 27.94
C PRO A 99 -17.32 -0.69 28.82
N GLY A 100 -16.88 -1.77 29.47
CA GLY A 100 -15.63 -1.82 30.24
C GLY A 100 -14.34 -1.93 29.43
N THR A 101 -14.36 -1.69 28.11
CA THR A 101 -13.20 -1.83 27.21
C THR A 101 -12.71 -0.48 26.68
N GLY A 102 -12.91 -0.22 25.38
CA GLY A 102 -12.48 0.97 24.63
C GLY A 102 -12.22 0.65 23.16
N ALA A 103 -11.73 1.64 22.42
CA ALA A 103 -11.28 1.50 21.04
C ALA A 103 -9.92 2.22 20.80
N ILE A 104 -9.07 1.59 19.99
CA ILE A 104 -7.81 2.17 19.48
C ILE A 104 -7.88 2.15 17.96
N ILE A 105 -7.79 3.32 17.35
CA ILE A 105 -7.80 3.51 15.90
C ILE A 105 -6.45 4.11 15.51
N THR A 106 -5.57 3.27 14.97
CA THR A 106 -4.22 3.69 14.57
C THR A 106 -4.03 3.69 13.06
N GLY A 107 -2.79 3.88 12.61
CA GLY A 107 -2.43 4.09 11.20
C GLY A 107 -1.43 5.22 11.07
N GLN A 108 -0.99 5.48 9.84
CA GLN A 108 0.15 6.37 9.57
C GLN A 108 -0.03 7.81 10.12
N PRO A 109 1.06 8.50 10.51
CA PRO A 109 1.00 9.91 10.91
C PRO A 109 0.37 10.76 9.78
N GLY A 110 -0.66 11.55 10.12
CA GLY A 110 -1.37 12.35 9.11
C GLY A 110 -2.48 11.63 8.33
N ILE A 111 -2.82 10.37 8.63
CA ILE A 111 -3.87 9.62 7.91
C ILE A 111 -5.33 10.00 8.31
N GLY A 112 -5.51 11.00 9.18
CA GLY A 112 -6.83 11.50 9.58
C GLY A 112 -7.38 10.99 10.92
N LYS A 113 -6.59 10.31 11.75
CA LYS A 113 -7.03 9.80 13.07
C LYS A 113 -7.59 10.88 13.99
N THR A 114 -6.88 12.01 14.12
CA THR A 114 -7.32 13.17 14.89
C THR A 114 -8.63 13.75 14.34
N LEU A 115 -8.80 13.77 13.01
CA LEU A 115 -10.04 14.20 12.37
C LEU A 115 -11.20 13.23 12.67
N PHE A 116 -10.95 11.92 12.73
CA PHE A 116 -11.97 10.97 13.18
C PHE A 116 -12.42 11.24 14.62
N ILE A 117 -11.51 11.59 15.54
CA ILE A 117 -11.88 11.96 16.92
C ILE A 117 -12.81 13.19 16.93
N TRP A 118 -12.53 14.20 16.11
CA TRP A 118 -13.41 15.37 15.94
C TRP A 118 -14.76 15.03 15.28
N TYR A 119 -14.76 14.17 14.25
CA TYR A 119 -15.99 13.65 13.65
C TYR A 119 -16.85 12.92 14.69
N LEU A 120 -16.24 12.02 15.46
CA LEU A 120 -16.94 11.27 16.51
C LEU A 120 -17.46 12.20 17.62
N LEU A 121 -16.71 13.23 18.03
CA LEU A 121 -17.20 14.27 18.94
C LEU A 121 -18.49 14.92 18.43
N ILE A 122 -18.53 15.32 17.15
CA ILE A 122 -19.70 15.98 16.54
C ILE A 122 -20.91 15.03 16.54
N ARG A 123 -20.71 13.76 16.15
CA ARG A 123 -21.77 12.73 16.17
C ARG A 123 -22.30 12.51 17.59
N LEU A 124 -21.41 12.39 18.57
CA LEU A 124 -21.79 12.19 19.98
C LEU A 124 -22.48 13.43 20.60
N LEU A 125 -22.07 14.64 20.21
CA LEU A 125 -22.73 15.88 20.66
C LEU A 125 -24.16 15.96 20.14
N HIS A 126 -24.38 15.66 18.86
CA HIS A 126 -25.70 15.62 18.22
C HIS A 126 -26.61 14.54 18.86
N MET A 127 -26.03 13.42 19.30
CA MET A 127 -26.72 12.38 20.09
C MET A 127 -26.84 12.71 21.60
N GLU A 128 -26.57 13.95 22.01
CA GLU A 128 -26.62 14.48 23.38
C GLU A 128 -25.84 13.67 24.44
N GLN A 129 -24.79 12.95 24.03
CA GLN A 129 -24.04 12.05 24.89
C GLN A 129 -23.16 12.82 25.90
N VAL A 130 -22.84 12.15 27.02
CA VAL A 130 -21.81 12.64 27.97
C VAL A 130 -20.42 12.28 27.46
N ILE A 131 -19.59 13.30 27.22
CA ILE A 131 -18.32 13.18 26.51
C ILE A 131 -17.21 13.87 27.29
N LEU A 132 -16.05 13.23 27.40
CA LEU A 132 -14.83 13.76 28.00
C LEU A 132 -13.73 13.82 26.93
N LEU A 133 -13.51 15.01 26.38
CA LEU A 133 -12.50 15.26 25.36
C LEU A 133 -11.19 15.73 26.01
N HIS A 134 -10.07 15.08 25.67
CA HIS A 134 -8.73 15.61 25.90
C HIS A 134 -8.16 16.12 24.57
N ALA A 135 -7.92 17.43 24.47
CA ALA A 135 -7.40 18.08 23.28
C ALA A 135 -6.45 19.24 23.65
N GLY A 136 -5.23 19.23 23.11
CA GLY A 136 -4.27 20.32 23.31
C GLY A 136 -3.87 20.55 24.77
N GLY A 137 -3.82 19.49 25.58
CA GLY A 137 -3.54 19.58 27.02
C GLY A 137 -4.69 20.15 27.87
N GLN A 138 -5.89 20.34 27.29
CA GLN A 138 -7.11 20.72 28.00
C GLN A 138 -8.11 19.57 28.02
N ASP A 139 -8.77 19.40 29.17
CA ASP A 139 -9.84 18.44 29.38
C ASP A 139 -11.19 19.14 29.44
N VAL A 140 -12.12 18.69 28.59
CA VAL A 140 -13.44 19.28 28.40
C VAL A 140 -14.51 18.20 28.56
N LEU A 141 -15.31 18.34 29.60
CA LEU A 141 -16.46 17.49 29.90
C LEU A 141 -17.74 18.16 29.38
N PHE A 142 -18.34 17.54 28.38
CA PHE A 142 -19.68 17.84 27.88
C PHE A 142 -20.67 16.98 28.68
N TYR A 143 -21.50 17.61 29.51
CA TYR A 143 -22.39 16.92 30.45
C TYR A 143 -23.77 17.59 30.46
N ASN A 144 -24.76 16.92 29.88
CA ASN A 144 -26.11 17.42 29.66
C ASN A 144 -26.05 18.79 28.97
N ASN A 145 -26.68 19.82 29.54
CA ASN A 145 -26.68 21.21 29.02
C ASN A 145 -25.52 22.07 29.55
N GLY A 146 -24.43 21.45 30.04
CA GLY A 146 -23.25 22.14 30.54
C GLY A 146 -21.97 21.65 29.88
N ILE A 147 -21.00 22.55 29.78
CA ILE A 147 -19.64 22.26 29.34
C ILE A 147 -18.71 22.74 30.43
N TYR A 148 -17.75 21.90 30.80
CA TYR A 148 -16.87 22.15 31.93
C TYR A 148 -15.41 21.83 31.58
N GLY A 149 -14.49 22.69 32.00
CA GLY A 149 -13.06 22.47 31.89
C GLY A 149 -12.49 21.98 33.21
N ALA A 150 -11.58 21.00 33.17
CA ALA A 150 -10.91 20.54 34.39
C ALA A 150 -10.06 21.67 35.02
N SER A 151 -10.12 21.81 36.34
CA SER A 151 -9.10 22.55 37.09
C SER A 151 -7.77 21.79 37.06
N ARG A 152 -6.66 22.49 37.32
CA ARG A 152 -5.33 21.86 37.50
C ARG A 152 -5.30 20.84 38.65
N ASP A 153 -6.20 21.00 39.62
CA ASP A 153 -6.30 20.15 40.81
C ASP A 153 -7.32 19.00 40.66
N ALA A 154 -8.03 18.92 39.53
CA ALA A 154 -9.07 17.92 39.29
C ALA A 154 -8.49 16.49 39.32
N ARG A 155 -9.14 15.60 40.07
CA ARG A 155 -8.71 14.22 40.27
C ARG A 155 -9.57 13.27 39.42
N THR A 156 -9.07 12.05 39.24
CA THR A 156 -9.77 10.97 38.51
C THR A 156 -11.14 10.62 39.07
N TYR A 157 -11.42 10.96 40.32
CA TYR A 157 -12.66 10.66 41.02
C TYR A 157 -13.73 11.75 40.86
N ASP A 158 -13.46 12.84 40.13
CA ASP A 158 -14.36 13.99 40.05
C ASP A 158 -15.32 13.94 38.84
N LEU A 159 -15.41 12.79 38.17
CA LEU A 159 -16.30 12.55 37.03
C LEU A 159 -17.75 12.27 37.46
N PRO A 160 -18.76 12.58 36.61
CA PRO A 160 -20.14 12.16 36.84
C PRO A 160 -20.25 10.63 36.80
N SER A 161 -20.99 10.06 37.74
CA SER A 161 -21.22 8.62 37.84
C SER A 161 -22.43 8.21 36.99
N PRO A 162 -22.25 7.34 35.98
CA PRO A 162 -23.34 6.79 35.18
C PRO A 162 -24.15 5.75 35.97
N GLY A 163 -25.41 5.56 35.55
CA GLY A 163 -26.21 4.39 35.89
C GLY A 163 -25.63 3.09 35.32
N SER A 164 -26.21 1.94 35.70
CA SER A 164 -25.63 0.60 35.48
C SER A 164 -25.31 0.22 34.04
N ASN A 165 -25.93 0.90 33.07
CA ASN A 165 -25.79 0.62 31.64
C ASN A 165 -25.13 1.78 30.87
N SER A 166 -24.66 2.85 31.54
CA SER A 166 -24.09 4.03 30.88
C SER A 166 -22.60 4.19 31.14
N PHE A 167 -21.94 4.97 30.29
CA PHE A 167 -20.52 5.27 30.36
C PHE A 167 -20.22 6.63 29.71
N ILE A 168 -19.12 7.26 30.11
CA ILE A 168 -18.65 8.52 29.52
C ILE A 168 -17.85 8.20 28.26
N TRP A 169 -18.16 8.84 27.14
CA TRP A 169 -17.32 8.74 25.94
C TRP A 169 -16.03 9.51 26.15
N SER A 170 -14.89 8.85 26.34
CA SER A 170 -13.61 9.58 26.46
C SER A 170 -12.87 9.61 25.14
N LEU A 171 -12.69 10.81 24.59
CA LEU A 171 -12.13 11.05 23.26
C LEU A 171 -10.75 11.70 23.40
N PHE A 172 -9.70 11.09 22.84
CA PHE A 172 -8.36 11.67 22.93
C PHE A 172 -7.41 11.23 21.80
N ASP A 173 -6.52 12.14 21.41
CA ASP A 173 -5.36 11.84 20.57
C ASP A 173 -4.14 12.48 21.26
N LEU A 174 -3.07 11.70 21.44
CA LEU A 174 -1.93 12.10 22.27
C LEU A 174 -0.71 12.39 21.40
N CYS A 175 -0.07 13.52 21.66
CA CYS A 175 1.26 13.79 21.16
C CYS A 175 2.28 12.80 21.75
N PRO A 176 3.39 12.50 21.04
CA PRO A 176 4.39 11.50 21.46
C PRO A 176 5.10 11.75 22.81
N GLN A 177 4.85 12.91 23.44
CA GLN A 177 5.39 13.39 24.72
C GLN A 177 4.31 13.45 25.82
N GLU A 178 3.03 13.36 25.47
CA GLU A 178 1.92 13.44 26.42
C GLU A 178 1.69 12.08 27.10
N ARG A 179 1.25 12.13 28.37
CA ARG A 179 0.84 10.94 29.11
C ARG A 179 -0.66 10.75 28.96
N VAL A 180 -1.11 9.50 28.85
CA VAL A 180 -2.54 9.16 28.90
C VAL A 180 -3.12 9.74 30.20
N PRO A 181 -4.10 10.67 30.13
CA PRO A 181 -4.68 11.22 31.34
C PRO A 181 -5.47 10.14 32.09
N ALA A 182 -5.27 10.04 33.41
CA ALA A 182 -5.78 8.91 34.17
C ALA A 182 -7.33 8.84 34.22
N PHE A 183 -8.02 9.97 34.04
CA PHE A 183 -9.48 10.00 33.90
C PHE A 183 -9.97 9.52 32.53
N ALA A 184 -9.17 9.67 31.46
CA ALA A 184 -9.58 9.29 30.11
C ALA A 184 -9.76 7.77 29.96
N ILE A 185 -9.05 7.01 30.81
CA ILE A 185 -9.12 5.55 30.90
C ILE A 185 -9.82 5.07 32.19
N HIS A 186 -10.59 5.94 32.85
CA HIS A 186 -11.33 5.59 34.06
C HIS A 186 -12.33 4.45 33.78
N PRO A 187 -12.63 3.55 34.75
CA PRO A 187 -13.52 2.40 34.47
C PRO A 187 -14.92 2.76 33.95
N GLN A 188 -15.44 3.93 34.34
CA GLN A 188 -16.72 4.51 33.88
C GLN A 188 -16.65 5.13 32.47
N CYS A 189 -15.46 5.24 31.88
CA CYS A 189 -15.25 5.78 30.53
C CYS A 189 -15.14 4.65 29.49
N PHE A 190 -15.68 4.89 28.30
CA PHE A 190 -15.31 4.15 27.09
C PHE A 190 -14.27 4.99 26.32
N PRO A 191 -12.96 4.69 26.48
CA PRO A 191 -11.90 5.43 25.79
C PRO A 191 -11.88 5.12 24.29
N VAL A 192 -11.82 6.16 23.46
CA VAL A 192 -11.57 6.09 22.01
C VAL A 192 -10.33 6.91 21.71
N GLN A 193 -9.26 6.23 21.31
CA GLN A 193 -7.97 6.85 21.04
C GLN A 193 -7.57 6.78 19.56
N GLY A 194 -7.00 7.87 19.05
CA GLY A 194 -6.49 7.98 17.67
C GLY A 194 -4.96 7.88 17.48
N PRO A 195 -4.19 7.07 18.23
CA PRO A 195 -2.75 7.26 18.37
C PRO A 195 -1.99 6.92 17.09
N SER A 196 -0.81 7.52 16.91
CA SER A 196 0.16 7.02 15.93
C SER A 196 0.63 5.59 16.27
N PRO A 197 1.29 4.85 15.36
CA PRO A 197 1.62 3.43 15.53
C PRO A 197 2.74 3.15 16.57
N ASN A 198 2.65 3.76 17.76
CA ASN A 198 3.60 3.62 18.86
C ASN A 198 2.91 3.19 20.16
N ARG A 199 3.30 2.01 20.68
CA ARG A 199 2.75 1.35 21.88
C ARG A 199 2.82 2.18 23.15
N ASP A 200 3.80 3.07 23.30
CA ASP A 200 3.91 3.94 24.49
C ASP A 200 2.65 4.78 24.73
N LEU A 201 1.91 5.08 23.66
CA LEU A 201 0.72 5.92 23.72
C LEU A 201 -0.53 5.16 24.16
N TYR A 202 -0.49 3.83 24.19
CA TYR A 202 -1.63 2.98 24.50
C TYR A 202 -1.32 1.87 25.52
N LEU A 203 -0.59 2.24 26.59
CA LEU A 203 -0.30 1.39 27.76
C LEU A 203 -1.56 0.73 28.37
N TRP A 204 -2.70 1.42 28.28
CA TRP A 204 -4.01 0.96 28.76
C TRP A 204 -4.60 -0.21 27.95
N GLN A 205 -4.05 -0.54 26.77
CA GLN A 205 -4.50 -1.65 25.92
C GLN A 205 -4.52 -2.98 26.69
N LYS A 206 -3.48 -3.26 27.49
CA LYS A 206 -3.39 -4.50 28.27
C LYS A 206 -4.40 -4.57 29.43
N GLN A 207 -4.83 -3.41 29.93
CA GLN A 207 -5.78 -3.30 31.04
C GLN A 207 -7.24 -3.41 30.58
N ARG A 208 -7.58 -2.86 29.40
CA ARG A 208 -8.97 -2.75 28.92
C ARG A 208 -9.32 -3.66 27.74
N GLY A 209 -8.33 -4.29 27.07
CA GLY A 209 -8.56 -5.14 25.89
C GLY A 209 -9.38 -4.47 24.76
N PRO A 210 -9.03 -3.25 24.33
CA PRO A 210 -9.87 -2.45 23.43
C PRO A 210 -10.02 -3.05 22.02
N PHE A 211 -11.07 -2.64 21.34
CA PHE A 211 -11.20 -2.83 19.89
C PHE A 211 -10.07 -2.07 19.16
N TYR A 212 -9.07 -2.82 18.70
CA TYR A 212 -7.99 -2.29 17.88
C TYR A 212 -8.30 -2.39 16.39
N THR A 213 -8.16 -1.30 15.64
CA THR A 213 -8.17 -1.29 14.16
C THR A 213 -7.19 -0.26 13.58
N VAL A 214 -6.98 -0.33 12.27
CA VAL A 214 -6.07 0.53 11.52
C VAL A 214 -6.86 1.20 10.38
N PHE A 215 -6.68 2.50 10.20
CA PHE A 215 -7.26 3.22 9.07
C PHE A 215 -6.57 2.89 7.73
N PRO A 216 -7.34 2.76 6.64
CA PRO A 216 -6.76 2.61 5.32
C PRO A 216 -6.04 3.88 4.88
N LEU A 217 -5.09 3.71 3.97
CA LEU A 217 -4.51 4.80 3.19
C LEU A 217 -5.59 5.59 2.46
N TRP A 218 -5.27 6.82 2.02
CA TRP A 218 -6.25 7.63 1.29
C TRP A 218 -6.36 7.19 -0.17
N THR A 219 -7.54 7.34 -0.76
CA THR A 219 -7.69 7.18 -2.21
C THR A 219 -7.21 8.44 -2.94
N LEU A 220 -6.92 8.32 -4.24
CA LEU A 220 -6.63 9.47 -5.11
C LEU A 220 -7.79 10.50 -5.07
N GLU A 221 -9.03 10.01 -5.05
CA GLU A 221 -10.24 10.83 -5.04
C GLU A 221 -10.42 11.57 -3.70
N GLU A 222 -10.22 10.89 -2.57
CA GLU A 222 -10.18 11.49 -1.24
C GLU A 222 -9.12 12.61 -1.16
N LEU A 223 -7.92 12.36 -1.70
CA LEU A 223 -6.84 13.36 -1.73
C LEU A 223 -7.15 14.53 -2.65
N ARG A 224 -7.69 14.27 -3.86
CA ARG A 224 -8.10 15.30 -4.82
C ARG A 224 -9.18 16.21 -4.23
N ASN A 225 -10.17 15.63 -3.56
CA ASN A 225 -11.29 16.35 -2.98
C ASN A 225 -10.83 17.24 -1.80
N VAL A 226 -9.99 16.74 -0.89
CA VAL A 226 -9.46 17.59 0.19
C VAL A 226 -8.47 18.64 -0.31
N ALA A 227 -7.60 18.31 -1.27
CA ALA A 227 -6.69 19.28 -1.87
C ALA A 227 -7.45 20.48 -2.45
N ARG A 228 -8.57 20.25 -3.16
CA ARG A 228 -9.43 21.31 -3.72
C ARG A 228 -10.18 22.14 -2.68
N ASN A 229 -10.40 21.61 -1.47
CA ASN A 229 -11.11 22.29 -0.37
C ASN A 229 -10.16 22.95 0.65
N SER A 230 -8.84 22.81 0.50
CA SER A 230 -7.86 23.47 1.36
C SER A 230 -7.74 24.96 1.06
N CYS A 231 -7.51 25.80 2.08
CA CYS A 231 -7.30 27.24 1.89
C CYS A 231 -6.01 27.54 1.10
N GLN A 232 -5.09 26.57 1.04
CA GLN A 232 -3.85 26.64 0.28
C GLN A 232 -4.05 26.38 -1.24
N PHE A 233 -5.23 25.89 -1.65
CA PHE A 233 -5.49 25.50 -3.03
C PHE A 233 -5.51 26.67 -4.02
N GLU A 234 -6.24 27.76 -3.74
CA GLU A 234 -6.29 28.92 -4.63
C GLU A 234 -4.92 29.65 -4.75
N PRO A 235 -4.18 29.88 -3.65
CA PRO A 235 -2.79 30.36 -3.71
C PRO A 235 -1.86 29.51 -4.57
N PHE A 236 -2.04 28.19 -4.59
CA PHE A 236 -1.27 27.25 -5.42
C PHE A 236 -1.74 27.21 -6.89
N LYS A 237 -3.05 27.25 -7.09
CA LYS A 237 -3.72 27.13 -8.40
C LYS A 237 -3.43 28.28 -9.34
N ILE A 238 -3.28 29.50 -8.82
CA ILE A 238 -2.98 30.69 -9.64
C ILE A 238 -1.59 30.57 -10.31
N PRO A 239 -0.47 30.33 -9.59
CA PRO A 239 0.83 30.05 -10.19
C PRO A 239 0.82 28.89 -11.20
N LEU A 240 0.24 27.74 -10.84
CA LEU A 240 0.22 26.56 -11.74
C LEU A 240 -0.55 26.84 -13.04
N ARG A 241 -1.72 27.50 -12.95
CA ARG A 241 -2.49 27.90 -14.14
C ARG A 241 -1.73 28.88 -15.03
N ASN A 242 -0.99 29.82 -14.44
CA ASN A 242 -0.19 30.79 -15.19
C ASN A 242 1.01 30.11 -15.89
N ALA A 243 1.70 29.19 -15.21
CA ALA A 243 2.80 28.42 -15.79
C ALA A 243 2.39 27.67 -17.07
N ILE A 244 1.24 26.99 -17.01
CA ILE A 244 0.65 26.26 -18.14
C ILE A 244 0.28 27.24 -19.27
N ARG A 245 -0.52 28.28 -18.96
CA ARG A 245 -1.09 29.19 -19.97
C ARG A 245 -0.03 29.90 -20.81
N ILE A 246 1.07 30.34 -20.21
CA ILE A 246 2.06 31.18 -20.89
C ILE A 246 3.16 30.31 -21.56
N GLY A 247 3.17 28.99 -21.32
CA GLY A 247 4.25 28.10 -21.75
C GLY A 247 5.55 28.25 -20.92
N TYR A 248 5.50 29.02 -19.83
CA TYR A 248 6.63 29.30 -18.93
C TYR A 248 6.87 28.19 -17.90
N TRP A 249 6.26 27.01 -18.06
CA TRP A 249 6.48 25.85 -17.20
C TRP A 249 7.96 25.41 -17.10
N LYS A 250 8.79 25.77 -18.09
CA LYS A 250 10.25 25.57 -18.12
C LYS A 250 11.08 26.77 -17.61
N ASN A 251 10.47 27.84 -17.06
CA ASN A 251 11.21 29.00 -16.55
C ASN A 251 11.33 28.96 -15.01
N PRO A 252 12.53 28.70 -14.45
CA PRO A 252 12.73 28.60 -12.99
C PRO A 252 12.40 29.88 -12.22
N GLU A 253 12.59 31.06 -12.83
CA GLU A 253 12.47 32.35 -12.15
C GLU A 253 11.03 32.62 -11.68
N PHE A 254 10.04 32.14 -12.43
CA PHE A 254 8.61 32.31 -12.13
C PHE A 254 8.19 31.59 -10.83
N PHE A 255 8.94 30.57 -10.41
CA PHE A 255 8.60 29.70 -9.27
C PHE A 255 9.36 30.03 -7.98
N SER A 256 10.30 30.97 -8.04
CA SER A 256 11.13 31.39 -6.91
C SER A 256 10.35 31.79 -5.64
N ASN A 257 9.11 32.27 -5.80
CA ASN A 257 8.26 32.75 -4.71
C ASN A 257 7.27 31.71 -4.16
N THR A 258 7.10 30.56 -4.81
CA THR A 258 6.08 29.55 -4.44
C THR A 258 6.59 28.13 -4.70
N ASN A 259 7.14 27.49 -3.66
CA ASN A 259 7.52 26.06 -3.62
C ASN A 259 8.23 25.54 -4.89
N PRO A 260 9.43 26.03 -5.26
CA PRO A 260 10.07 25.74 -6.55
C PRO A 260 10.32 24.24 -6.81
N GLY A 261 10.54 23.45 -5.77
CA GLY A 261 10.73 22.00 -5.89
C GLY A 261 9.52 21.26 -6.49
N VAL A 262 8.29 21.74 -6.25
CA VAL A 262 7.08 21.10 -6.79
C VAL A 262 6.98 21.25 -8.32
N PHE A 263 7.47 22.36 -8.86
CA PHE A 263 7.45 22.63 -10.30
C PHE A 263 8.58 21.90 -11.03
N LYS A 264 9.78 21.84 -10.44
CA LYS A 264 10.85 20.97 -10.91
C LYS A 264 10.41 19.50 -10.92
N PHE A 265 9.73 19.05 -9.87
CA PHE A 265 9.18 17.69 -9.83
C PHE A 265 8.09 17.45 -10.90
N LEU A 266 7.25 18.46 -11.19
CA LEU A 266 6.29 18.38 -12.29
C LEU A 266 6.98 18.24 -13.67
N GLU A 267 8.10 18.95 -13.88
CA GLU A 267 8.94 18.78 -15.08
C GLU A 267 9.60 17.38 -15.13
N GLU A 268 10.10 16.87 -13.99
CA GLU A 268 10.67 15.50 -13.89
C GLU A 268 9.66 14.40 -14.27
N ILE A 269 8.40 14.50 -13.84
CA ILE A 269 7.35 13.50 -14.14
C ILE A 269 6.66 13.72 -15.50
N PHE A 270 6.88 14.86 -16.14
CA PHE A 270 6.25 15.21 -17.42
C PHE A 270 7.27 15.69 -18.46
N PRO A 271 8.18 14.80 -18.93
CA PRO A 271 9.28 15.15 -19.83
C PRO A 271 8.84 15.41 -21.29
N LYS A 272 7.53 15.55 -21.57
CA LYS A 272 7.02 15.81 -22.93
C LYS A 272 7.42 17.21 -23.42
N GLU A 273 7.52 17.38 -24.73
CA GLU A 273 7.77 18.71 -25.31
C GLU A 273 6.54 19.63 -25.18
N GLU A 274 5.35 19.06 -25.30
CA GLU A 274 4.06 19.73 -25.17
C GLU A 274 3.65 19.82 -23.68
N PRO A 275 3.20 20.99 -23.17
CA PRO A 275 2.67 21.13 -21.81
C PRO A 275 1.31 20.41 -21.63
N PRO A 276 0.85 20.19 -20.39
CA PRO A 276 -0.52 19.74 -20.13
C PRO A 276 -1.54 20.69 -20.76
N GLU A 277 -2.62 20.16 -21.34
CA GLU A 277 -3.64 20.94 -22.05
C GLU A 277 -4.44 21.83 -21.09
N SER A 278 -4.51 21.46 -19.81
CA SER A 278 -5.33 22.14 -18.81
C SER A 278 -4.71 22.13 -17.40
N PHE A 279 -5.21 23.04 -16.56
CA PHE A 279 -4.89 23.06 -15.13
C PHE A 279 -5.29 21.74 -14.43
N GLU A 280 -6.45 21.17 -14.77
CA GLU A 280 -6.92 19.95 -14.09
C GLU A 280 -6.06 18.74 -14.45
N GLU A 281 -5.60 18.64 -15.70
CA GLU A 281 -4.63 17.61 -16.12
C GLU A 281 -3.30 17.77 -15.37
N ALA A 282 -2.72 18.97 -15.35
CA ALA A 282 -1.47 19.23 -14.64
C ALA A 282 -1.58 18.96 -13.13
N PHE A 283 -2.71 19.32 -12.52
CA PHE A 283 -2.99 19.06 -11.11
C PHE A 283 -3.13 17.57 -10.82
N ASP A 284 -3.84 16.81 -11.67
CA ASP A 284 -3.96 15.37 -11.53
C ASP A 284 -2.62 14.65 -11.77
N ILE A 285 -1.83 15.06 -12.76
CA ILE A 285 -0.47 14.55 -12.99
C ILE A 285 0.40 14.78 -11.76
N LEU A 286 0.41 16.01 -11.22
CA LEU A 286 1.20 16.34 -10.03
C LEU A 286 0.74 15.55 -8.81
N LEU A 287 -0.57 15.50 -8.53
CA LEU A 287 -1.12 14.77 -7.38
C LEU A 287 -0.77 13.28 -7.46
N ASN A 288 -0.92 12.66 -8.64
CA ASN A 288 -0.51 11.28 -8.86
C ASN A 288 1.00 11.09 -8.65
N GLY A 289 1.83 11.98 -9.21
CA GLY A 289 3.28 11.95 -9.01
C GLY A 289 3.69 12.05 -7.54
N LEU A 290 3.05 12.95 -6.78
CA LEU A 290 3.31 13.12 -5.35
C LEU A 290 2.87 11.90 -4.54
N ILE A 291 1.76 11.25 -4.90
CA ILE A 291 1.34 9.97 -4.29
C ILE A 291 2.32 8.84 -4.63
N LEU A 292 2.77 8.75 -5.88
CA LEU A 292 3.79 7.78 -6.32
C LEU A 292 5.16 8.00 -5.65
N ARG A 293 5.49 9.26 -5.31
CA ARG A 293 6.74 9.63 -4.62
C ARG A 293 6.67 9.43 -3.11
N PHE A 294 5.64 9.97 -2.44
CA PHE A 294 5.56 10.07 -0.98
C PHE A 294 4.50 9.18 -0.31
N GLY A 295 3.69 8.47 -1.10
CA GLY A 295 2.59 7.65 -0.63
C GLY A 295 1.29 8.40 -0.42
N ALA A 296 0.19 7.67 -0.27
CA ALA A 296 -1.15 8.24 -0.13
C ALA A 296 -1.46 8.70 1.32
N ILE A 297 -0.62 9.61 1.84
CA ILE A 297 -0.78 10.27 3.14
C ILE A 297 -0.98 11.78 2.93
N PRO A 298 -2.15 12.36 3.28
CA PRO A 298 -2.44 13.78 3.08
C PRO A 298 -1.37 14.72 3.61
N ARG A 299 -0.85 14.44 4.81
CA ARG A 299 0.18 15.27 5.45
C ARG A 299 1.45 15.39 4.61
N GLN A 300 1.89 14.32 3.95
CA GLN A 300 3.10 14.37 3.13
C GLN A 300 2.79 14.99 1.76
N VAL A 301 1.72 14.53 1.11
CA VAL A 301 1.29 15.00 -0.22
C VAL A 301 1.02 16.51 -0.21
N PHE A 302 0.25 17.02 0.76
CA PHE A 302 -0.12 18.45 0.81
C PHE A 302 1.02 19.33 1.33
N ARG A 303 1.86 18.85 2.26
CA ARG A 303 3.09 19.59 2.65
C ARG A 303 4.03 19.73 1.45
N ALA A 304 4.23 18.67 0.68
CA ALA A 304 5.07 18.71 -0.52
C ALA A 304 4.45 19.55 -1.65
N MET A 305 3.12 19.54 -1.80
CA MET A 305 2.43 20.31 -2.84
C MET A 305 2.37 21.81 -2.54
N PHE A 306 1.94 22.19 -1.34
CA PHE A 306 1.55 23.56 -1.00
C PHE A 306 2.58 24.33 -0.16
N VAL A 307 3.47 23.65 0.55
CA VAL A 307 4.35 24.29 1.55
C VAL A 307 5.82 24.22 1.14
N ASP A 308 6.39 23.02 1.13
CA ASP A 308 7.83 22.80 0.96
C ASP A 308 8.06 21.38 0.44
N PHE A 309 8.29 21.26 -0.87
CA PHE A 309 8.59 19.99 -1.53
C PHE A 309 9.95 19.43 -1.08
N GLU A 310 10.98 20.28 -1.03
CA GLU A 310 12.36 19.83 -0.82
C GLU A 310 12.55 19.31 0.61
N SER A 311 12.00 19.98 1.63
CA SER A 311 12.06 19.45 3.00
C SER A 311 11.33 18.10 3.15
N VAL A 312 10.26 17.85 2.40
CA VAL A 312 9.59 16.53 2.39
C VAL A 312 10.41 15.51 1.61
N ALA A 313 11.05 15.91 0.50
CA ALA A 313 11.98 15.05 -0.23
C ALA A 313 13.18 14.64 0.64
N ASP A 314 13.83 15.58 1.33
CA ASP A 314 14.92 15.34 2.26
C ASP A 314 14.48 14.48 3.46
N ASP A 315 13.29 14.70 4.03
CA ASP A 315 12.72 13.88 5.11
C ASP A 315 12.58 12.40 4.68
N HIS A 316 12.25 12.13 3.41
CA HIS A 316 12.13 10.77 2.87
C HIS A 316 13.48 10.20 2.40
N ASP A 317 14.31 10.98 1.70
CA ASP A 317 15.60 10.52 1.18
C ASP A 317 16.61 10.27 2.33
N SER A 318 16.54 11.04 3.42
CA SER A 318 17.27 10.74 4.66
C SER A 318 16.82 9.43 5.31
N ALA A 319 15.53 9.05 5.20
CA ALA A 319 15.02 7.79 5.72
C ALA A 319 15.53 6.57 4.94
N LEU A 320 15.95 6.73 3.67
CA LEU A 320 16.57 5.65 2.90
C LEU A 320 17.86 5.14 3.56
N ASN A 321 18.49 5.92 4.45
CA ASN A 321 19.68 5.50 5.23
C ASN A 321 19.41 4.35 6.22
N THR A 322 18.16 3.98 6.47
CA THR A 322 17.76 2.82 7.27
C THR A 322 18.45 1.53 6.78
N SER A 323 18.99 0.74 7.70
CA SER A 323 19.59 -0.57 7.41
C SER A 323 18.56 -1.67 7.17
N PHE A 324 19.02 -2.81 6.64
CA PHE A 324 18.20 -4.03 6.49
C PHE A 324 17.62 -4.47 7.83
N GLU A 325 18.46 -4.46 8.87
CA GLU A 325 18.15 -4.92 10.21
C GLU A 325 17.14 -4.00 10.90
N GLU A 326 17.20 -2.68 10.68
CA GLU A 326 16.20 -1.72 11.17
C GLU A 326 14.87 -1.81 10.43
N LEU A 327 14.88 -1.99 9.09
CA LEU A 327 13.65 -2.19 8.31
C LEU A 327 12.96 -3.50 8.71
N GLN A 328 13.72 -4.58 8.88
CA GLN A 328 13.23 -5.86 9.37
C GLN A 328 12.62 -5.71 10.77
N LYS A 329 13.34 -5.09 11.72
CA LYS A 329 12.85 -4.82 13.08
C LYS A 329 11.55 -4.02 13.06
N ALA A 330 11.45 -2.99 12.22
CA ALA A 330 10.25 -2.16 12.12
C ALA A 330 9.04 -2.94 11.58
N ALA A 331 9.24 -3.79 10.57
CA ALA A 331 8.20 -4.68 10.08
C ALA A 331 7.78 -5.69 11.17
N ASP A 332 8.75 -6.33 11.85
CA ASP A 332 8.49 -7.27 12.95
C ASP A 332 7.67 -6.61 14.06
N ASP A 333 8.06 -5.40 14.49
CA ASP A 333 7.32 -4.64 15.49
C ASP A 333 5.89 -4.32 15.04
N LEU A 334 5.67 -3.87 13.80
CA LEU A 334 4.32 -3.62 13.27
C LEU A 334 3.44 -4.89 13.19
N THR A 335 4.04 -6.09 13.06
CA THR A 335 3.31 -7.37 12.96
C THR A 335 2.94 -7.97 14.31
N ARG A 336 3.66 -7.62 15.38
CA ARG A 336 3.48 -8.19 16.71
C ARG A 336 2.11 -7.85 17.29
N GLN A 337 1.58 -8.76 18.12
CA GLN A 337 0.48 -8.41 19.03
C GLN A 337 0.92 -7.39 20.11
N ASP A 338 2.23 -7.24 20.32
CA ASP A 338 2.92 -6.26 21.19
C ASP A 338 4.22 -5.71 20.52
N PRO A 339 4.16 -4.71 19.60
CA PRO A 339 5.32 -3.97 19.13
C PRO A 339 6.21 -3.39 20.23
N SER A 340 7.50 -3.23 19.92
CA SER A 340 8.42 -2.41 20.72
C SER A 340 8.08 -0.91 20.65
N ALA A 341 8.51 -0.17 21.68
CA ALA A 341 8.51 1.29 21.74
C ALA A 341 9.37 1.94 20.62
N ASP A 342 10.37 1.20 20.13
CA ASP A 342 11.35 1.68 19.12
C ASP A 342 10.77 1.88 17.72
N ALA A 343 9.47 1.64 17.49
CA ALA A 343 8.80 1.84 16.21
C ALA A 343 8.84 3.30 15.70
N ARG A 344 9.34 4.25 16.49
CA ARG A 344 9.57 5.67 16.10
C ARG A 344 10.74 5.88 15.13
N GLY A 345 11.46 4.84 14.73
CA GLY A 345 12.55 4.93 13.75
C GLY A 345 12.14 5.54 12.40
N PRO A 346 13.11 5.79 11.49
CA PRO A 346 12.86 6.31 10.14
C PRO A 346 11.90 5.42 9.31
N SER A 347 11.66 4.19 9.73
CA SER A 347 10.73 3.23 9.13
C SER A 347 9.34 3.77 8.81
N HIS A 348 8.74 4.65 9.62
CA HIS A 348 7.42 5.23 9.32
C HIS A 348 7.40 6.15 8.08
N ARG A 349 8.57 6.47 7.52
CA ARG A 349 8.75 7.21 6.25
C ARG A 349 9.09 6.26 5.09
N LEU A 350 9.44 5.01 5.38
CA LEU A 350 9.73 3.96 4.39
C LEU A 350 8.56 3.02 4.17
N ILE A 351 7.90 2.58 5.25
CA ILE A 351 6.85 1.56 5.22
C ILE A 351 5.53 2.08 5.81
N SER A 352 4.45 1.67 5.17
CA SER A 352 3.08 1.93 5.60
C SER A 352 2.51 0.74 6.38
N LEU A 353 1.46 1.00 7.16
CA LEU A 353 0.60 -0.03 7.74
C LEU A 353 -0.81 0.32 7.26
N ASN A 354 -1.34 -0.53 6.38
CA ASN A 354 -2.60 -0.31 5.68
C ASN A 354 -3.63 -1.37 6.10
N ASN A 355 -4.92 -1.03 5.99
CA ASN A 355 -6.00 -1.99 6.16
C ASN A 355 -6.65 -2.23 4.80
N VAL A 356 -6.39 -3.39 4.21
CA VAL A 356 -6.81 -3.76 2.85
C VAL A 356 -8.05 -4.68 2.85
N GLY A 357 -8.78 -4.67 3.96
CA GLY A 357 -10.11 -5.27 4.09
C GLY A 357 -11.09 -4.28 4.70
N THR A 358 -12.22 -4.78 5.23
CA THR A 358 -13.08 -3.96 6.07
C THR A 358 -12.41 -3.69 7.42
N LEU A 359 -12.75 -2.58 8.08
CA LEU A 359 -12.23 -2.26 9.43
C LEU A 359 -12.50 -3.35 10.47
N ALA A 360 -13.55 -4.16 10.27
CA ALA A 360 -13.88 -5.33 11.08
C ALA A 360 -13.01 -6.56 10.79
N SER A 361 -12.60 -6.77 9.53
CA SER A 361 -11.79 -7.92 9.12
C SER A 361 -10.34 -7.87 9.61
N LYS A 362 -9.83 -6.67 9.93
CA LYS A 362 -8.45 -6.41 10.36
C LYS A 362 -7.41 -7.03 9.42
N LYS A 363 -7.67 -7.05 8.11
CA LYS A 363 -6.71 -7.51 7.11
C LYS A 363 -5.62 -6.44 6.92
N LEU A 364 -4.63 -6.49 7.79
CA LEU A 364 -3.49 -5.58 7.77
C LEU A 364 -2.46 -6.00 6.73
N GLU A 365 -1.90 -5.00 6.06
CA GLU A 365 -0.80 -5.12 5.12
C GLU A 365 0.30 -4.11 5.49
N ILE A 366 1.54 -4.56 5.43
CA ILE A 366 2.74 -3.76 5.61
C ILE A 366 3.47 -3.82 4.29
N ASP A 367 3.68 -2.64 3.72
CA ASP A 367 4.31 -2.45 2.43
C ASP A 367 5.13 -1.16 2.44
N PHE A 368 5.93 -0.91 1.41
CA PHE A 368 6.56 0.40 1.24
C PHE A 368 5.50 1.50 1.17
N LEU A 369 5.86 2.69 1.62
CA LEU A 369 4.98 3.84 1.63
C LEU A 369 4.66 4.33 0.21
N SER A 370 5.59 4.15 -0.73
CA SER A 370 5.39 4.43 -2.15
C SER A 370 6.27 3.53 -3.04
N PRO A 371 5.90 3.34 -4.32
CA PRO A 371 6.73 2.63 -5.29
C PRO A 371 8.12 3.25 -5.48
N VAL A 372 8.24 4.58 -5.51
CA VAL A 372 9.52 5.28 -5.69
C VAL A 372 10.44 5.10 -4.48
N ILE A 373 9.87 5.09 -3.27
CA ILE A 373 10.63 4.79 -2.03
C ILE A 373 11.15 3.35 -2.09
N ALA A 374 10.31 2.39 -2.51
CA ALA A 374 10.74 1.01 -2.70
C ALA A 374 11.89 0.92 -3.71
N GLU A 375 11.74 1.51 -4.90
CA GLU A 375 12.76 1.51 -5.97
C GLU A 375 14.10 2.09 -5.50
N LYS A 376 14.09 3.29 -4.89
CA LYS A 376 15.31 3.95 -4.37
C LYS A 376 15.98 3.10 -3.30
N PHE A 377 15.21 2.61 -2.32
CA PHE A 377 15.72 1.78 -1.24
C PHE A 377 16.33 0.48 -1.78
N LEU A 378 15.60 -0.21 -2.64
CA LEU A 378 16.00 -1.49 -3.22
C LEU A 378 17.21 -1.37 -4.15
N THR A 379 17.31 -0.29 -4.93
CA THR A 379 18.46 -0.05 -5.81
C THR A 379 19.76 -0.04 -5.01
N ARG A 380 19.86 0.83 -3.99
CA ARG A 380 21.01 0.86 -3.07
C ARG A 380 21.21 -0.49 -2.37
N LEU A 381 20.14 -1.10 -1.89
CA LEU A 381 20.16 -2.36 -1.13
C LEU A 381 20.75 -3.54 -1.94
N PHE A 382 20.37 -3.68 -3.22
CA PHE A 382 20.91 -4.73 -4.09
C PHE A 382 22.35 -4.46 -4.54
N ASP A 383 22.78 -3.20 -4.51
CA ASP A 383 24.16 -2.81 -4.79
C ASP A 383 25.07 -3.04 -3.56
N GLU A 384 24.52 -2.94 -2.34
CA GLU A 384 25.19 -3.38 -1.10
C GLU A 384 25.28 -4.92 -0.97
N SER A 385 24.16 -5.66 -1.10
CA SER A 385 24.17 -7.13 -0.92
C SER A 385 22.94 -7.88 -1.45
N GLN A 386 23.14 -8.67 -2.52
CA GLN A 386 22.15 -9.65 -3.00
C GLN A 386 21.80 -10.73 -1.94
N VAL A 387 22.75 -11.11 -1.08
CA VAL A 387 22.54 -12.17 -0.07
C VAL A 387 21.59 -11.69 1.01
N LYS A 388 21.80 -10.48 1.55
CA LYS A 388 20.88 -9.88 2.51
C LYS A 388 19.48 -9.67 1.91
N ALA A 389 19.38 -9.25 0.64
CA ALA A 389 18.10 -9.10 -0.05
C ALA A 389 17.29 -10.42 -0.09
N ARG A 390 17.93 -11.54 -0.44
CA ARG A 390 17.31 -12.88 -0.35
C ARG A 390 16.84 -13.22 1.06
N SER A 391 17.62 -12.88 2.08
CA SER A 391 17.26 -13.08 3.49
C SER A 391 16.02 -12.28 3.88
N MET A 392 15.89 -11.02 3.43
CA MET A 392 14.70 -10.21 3.69
C MET A 392 13.47 -10.76 2.96
N ILE A 393 13.58 -11.18 1.70
CA ILE A 393 12.48 -11.82 0.96
C ILE A 393 11.99 -13.05 1.75
N LYS A 394 12.91 -13.95 2.15
CA LYS A 394 12.55 -15.12 2.99
C LYS A 394 11.84 -14.70 4.27
N HIS A 395 12.38 -13.73 5.01
CA HIS A 395 11.81 -13.25 6.26
C HIS A 395 10.38 -12.72 6.07
N PHE A 396 10.18 -11.80 5.12
CA PHE A 396 8.87 -11.21 4.84
C PHE A 396 7.86 -12.18 4.23
N LEU A 397 8.30 -13.27 3.59
CA LEU A 397 7.40 -14.36 3.21
C LEU A 397 6.88 -15.13 4.42
N THR A 398 7.63 -15.22 5.53
CA THR A 398 7.14 -15.91 6.74
C THR A 398 6.01 -15.17 7.47
N ILE A 399 5.87 -13.86 7.25
CA ILE A 399 4.88 -13.03 7.93
C ILE A 399 3.78 -12.60 6.92
N PRO A 400 2.52 -13.05 7.08
CA PRO A 400 1.47 -12.79 6.09
C PRO A 400 1.19 -11.32 5.78
N GLN A 401 1.39 -10.43 6.77
CA GLN A 401 1.16 -8.99 6.64
C GLN A 401 2.23 -8.31 5.77
N THR A 402 3.46 -8.81 5.71
CA THR A 402 4.57 -8.20 4.96
C THR A 402 4.68 -8.72 3.53
N ARG A 403 3.60 -9.28 2.97
CA ARG A 403 3.61 -9.86 1.62
C ARG A 403 3.80 -8.80 0.52
N GLY A 404 3.33 -7.56 0.73
CA GLY A 404 3.66 -6.39 -0.08
C GLY A 404 5.17 -6.17 -0.15
N LEU A 405 5.83 -5.96 1.01
CA LEU A 405 7.29 -5.84 1.11
C LEU A 405 8.01 -7.01 0.43
N ALA A 406 7.59 -8.26 0.69
CA ALA A 406 8.18 -9.43 0.03
C ALA A 406 8.09 -9.34 -1.50
N GLY A 407 6.97 -8.84 -2.03
CA GLY A 407 6.76 -8.58 -3.45
C GLY A 407 7.72 -7.53 -4.00
N SER A 408 7.77 -6.35 -3.38
CA SER A 408 8.65 -5.25 -3.81
C SER A 408 10.12 -5.67 -3.83
N PHE A 409 10.58 -6.45 -2.85
CA PHE A 409 11.94 -7.00 -2.87
C PHE A 409 12.13 -8.09 -3.93
N PHE A 410 11.12 -8.94 -4.14
CA PHE A 410 11.24 -10.10 -5.03
C PHE A 410 11.28 -9.72 -6.51
N GLU A 411 10.57 -8.67 -6.94
CA GLU A 411 10.51 -8.27 -8.35
C GLU A 411 11.88 -7.82 -8.92
N PRO A 412 12.61 -6.84 -8.31
CA PRO A 412 13.95 -6.47 -8.78
C PRO A 412 14.98 -7.60 -8.58
N PHE A 413 14.81 -8.44 -7.54
CA PHE A 413 15.60 -9.67 -7.41
C PHE A 413 15.39 -10.58 -8.61
N ALA A 414 14.14 -10.82 -9.01
CA ALA A 414 13.79 -11.68 -10.13
C ALA A 414 14.33 -11.13 -11.46
N HIS A 415 14.19 -9.82 -11.73
CA HIS A 415 14.80 -9.18 -12.90
C HIS A 415 16.33 -9.35 -12.90
N ARG A 416 17.03 -8.98 -11.81
CA ARG A 416 18.49 -9.11 -11.70
C ARG A 416 18.94 -10.58 -11.83
N PHE A 417 18.13 -11.54 -11.38
CA PHE A 417 18.45 -12.97 -11.45
C PHE A 417 18.20 -13.57 -12.84
N ILE A 418 17.11 -13.20 -13.51
CA ILE A 418 16.77 -13.63 -14.88
C ILE A 418 17.75 -13.07 -15.92
N LEU A 419 18.22 -11.83 -15.74
CA LEU A 419 19.18 -11.17 -16.63
C LEU A 419 20.61 -11.74 -16.55
N ASN A 420 20.96 -12.48 -15.48
CA ASN A 420 22.32 -12.96 -15.22
C ASN A 420 22.39 -14.51 -15.20
N PRO A 421 22.29 -15.17 -16.38
CA PRO A 421 22.25 -16.64 -16.50
C PRO A 421 23.58 -17.34 -16.16
N ASP A 422 24.66 -16.59 -15.89
CA ASP A 422 25.98 -17.15 -15.57
C ASP A 422 26.01 -17.85 -14.20
N LYS A 423 25.02 -17.60 -13.34
CA LYS A 423 24.83 -18.30 -12.04
C LYS A 423 23.98 -19.57 -12.14
N THR A 424 23.46 -19.92 -13.33
CA THR A 424 22.66 -21.15 -13.54
C THR A 424 23.35 -22.10 -14.52
N ASP A 425 23.13 -23.40 -14.32
CA ASP A 425 23.69 -24.47 -15.16
C ASP A 425 23.26 -24.38 -16.63
N GLY A 426 22.08 -23.82 -16.88
CA GLY A 426 21.76 -23.18 -18.16
C GLY A 426 20.33 -23.27 -18.63
N THR A 427 19.45 -23.87 -17.84
CA THR A 427 18.04 -24.04 -18.18
C THR A 427 17.17 -23.52 -17.05
N TRP A 428 16.36 -22.51 -17.36
CA TRP A 428 15.25 -22.15 -16.49
C TRP A 428 14.20 -23.26 -16.55
N THR A 429 14.06 -24.02 -15.46
CA THR A 429 13.04 -25.06 -15.35
C THR A 429 11.65 -24.40 -15.28
N LEU A 430 10.98 -24.34 -16.42
CA LEU A 430 9.56 -24.03 -16.48
C LEU A 430 8.74 -25.29 -16.19
N ARG A 431 7.76 -25.18 -15.30
CA ARG A 431 6.73 -26.20 -15.08
C ARG A 431 5.43 -25.74 -15.73
N LEU A 432 4.75 -26.63 -16.46
CA LEU A 432 3.45 -26.30 -17.07
C LEU A 432 2.38 -26.14 -15.98
N MET A 433 1.63 -25.04 -16.01
CA MET A 433 0.41 -24.84 -15.23
C MET A 433 -0.80 -25.19 -16.10
N SER A 434 -1.86 -25.69 -15.47
CA SER A 434 -3.06 -26.16 -16.17
C SER A 434 -4.33 -25.62 -15.52
N SER A 435 -5.37 -25.42 -16.31
CA SER A 435 -6.73 -25.38 -15.76
C SER A 435 -7.17 -26.77 -15.29
N ARG A 436 -8.03 -26.80 -14.27
CA ARG A 436 -8.70 -28.01 -13.78
C ARG A 436 -10.07 -28.25 -14.43
N ASP A 437 -10.80 -27.17 -14.71
CA ASP A 437 -12.26 -27.20 -14.93
C ASP A 437 -12.70 -26.28 -16.09
N ASP A 438 -11.86 -26.12 -17.12
CA ASP A 438 -11.97 -25.11 -18.21
C ASP A 438 -12.11 -23.65 -17.74
N SER A 439 -12.00 -23.41 -16.43
CA SER A 439 -11.90 -22.09 -15.83
C SER A 439 -10.61 -21.39 -16.27
N ASN A 440 -10.59 -20.07 -16.24
CA ASN A 440 -9.36 -19.30 -16.43
C ASN A 440 -8.41 -19.35 -15.22
N THR A 441 -8.59 -20.29 -14.29
CA THR A 441 -7.72 -20.48 -13.12
C THR A 441 -6.70 -21.59 -13.37
N PHE A 442 -5.44 -21.20 -13.48
CA PHE A 442 -4.31 -22.10 -13.69
C PHE A 442 -3.65 -22.44 -12.36
N VAL A 443 -3.37 -23.73 -12.16
CA VAL A 443 -2.66 -24.28 -11.01
C VAL A 443 -1.60 -25.27 -11.48
N LEU A 444 -0.59 -25.52 -10.63
CA LEU A 444 0.39 -26.56 -10.88
C LEU A 444 -0.29 -27.93 -10.74
N ARG A 445 -0.35 -28.71 -11.83
CA ARG A 445 -1.16 -29.94 -11.91
C ARG A 445 -0.64 -31.05 -11.00
N ASP A 446 0.69 -31.11 -10.85
CA ASP A 446 1.43 -31.99 -9.95
C ASP A 446 2.73 -31.27 -9.52
N PRO A 447 3.00 -31.06 -8.21
CA PRO A 447 4.23 -30.44 -7.73
C PRO A 447 5.48 -31.34 -7.82
N GLU A 448 5.32 -32.66 -8.00
CA GLU A 448 6.42 -33.61 -8.19
C GLU A 448 6.70 -33.91 -9.68
N SER A 449 5.79 -33.54 -10.58
CA SER A 449 5.98 -33.66 -12.03
C SER A 449 7.26 -32.95 -12.47
N SER A 450 8.16 -33.74 -13.07
CA SER A 450 9.39 -33.28 -13.70
C SER A 450 9.23 -33.00 -15.19
N GLU A 451 8.02 -32.67 -15.67
CA GLU A 451 7.79 -32.19 -17.04
C GLU A 451 8.38 -30.79 -17.22
N THR A 452 9.70 -30.75 -17.40
CA THR A 452 10.45 -29.54 -17.71
C THR A 452 10.25 -29.21 -19.17
N VAL A 453 9.45 -28.17 -19.47
CA VAL A 453 9.30 -27.72 -20.85
C VAL A 453 10.58 -26.97 -21.27
N PRO A 454 11.26 -27.35 -22.36
CA PRO A 454 12.42 -26.62 -22.87
C PRO A 454 11.95 -25.28 -23.48
N GLY A 455 11.76 -24.28 -22.61
CA GLY A 455 10.94 -23.10 -22.93
C GLY A 455 11.69 -21.76 -22.94
N PHE A 456 12.19 -21.29 -21.79
CA PHE A 456 12.60 -19.88 -21.68
C PHE A 456 13.99 -19.60 -22.29
N PRO A 457 14.14 -18.73 -23.31
CA PRO A 457 15.39 -18.58 -24.05
C PRO A 457 16.57 -18.10 -23.17
N ARG A 458 17.65 -18.89 -23.09
CA ARG A 458 18.85 -18.59 -22.29
C ARG A 458 19.82 -17.70 -23.07
N ILE A 459 19.52 -16.42 -23.20
CA ILE A 459 20.42 -15.45 -23.83
C ILE A 459 20.67 -14.30 -22.85
N LYS A 460 21.90 -13.76 -22.86
CA LYS A 460 22.28 -12.60 -22.03
C LYS A 460 21.56 -11.38 -22.60
N ARG A 461 20.42 -11.05 -22.01
CA ARG A 461 19.50 -10.06 -22.58
C ARG A 461 19.97 -8.64 -22.30
N GLN A 462 19.80 -7.76 -23.29
CA GLN A 462 19.86 -6.33 -23.03
C GLN A 462 18.60 -5.94 -22.26
N LEU A 463 18.75 -5.31 -21.09
CA LEU A 463 17.63 -4.69 -20.39
C LEU A 463 17.23 -3.42 -21.13
N ARG A 464 15.93 -3.27 -21.44
CA ARG A 464 15.37 -2.05 -22.02
C ARG A 464 14.08 -1.67 -21.30
N SER A 465 14.16 -0.61 -20.51
CA SER A 465 12.97 0.00 -19.93
C SER A 465 12.15 0.74 -21.00
N PHE A 466 10.82 0.74 -20.86
CA PHE A 466 9.92 1.46 -21.76
C PHE A 466 8.74 2.06 -20.98
N HIS A 467 8.25 3.22 -21.42
CA HIS A 467 7.01 3.79 -20.90
C HIS A 467 5.82 3.22 -21.69
N SER A 468 4.68 2.96 -21.05
CA SER A 468 3.55 2.27 -21.72
C SER A 468 3.01 3.03 -22.93
N ASN A 469 3.04 4.37 -22.90
CA ASN A 469 2.61 5.19 -24.04
C ASN A 469 3.58 5.13 -25.24
N ASP A 470 4.84 4.74 -25.00
CA ASP A 470 5.92 4.71 -25.99
C ASP A 470 6.03 3.33 -26.65
N LEU A 471 5.15 2.38 -26.30
CA LEU A 471 5.11 1.05 -26.91
C LEU A 471 4.93 1.15 -28.44
N SER A 472 4.17 2.14 -28.89
CA SER A 472 3.96 2.51 -30.29
C SER A 472 5.21 3.05 -31.02
N LEU A 473 6.31 3.32 -30.30
CA LEU A 473 7.62 3.72 -30.83
C LEU A 473 8.72 2.68 -30.50
N LEU A 474 8.38 1.62 -29.77
CA LEU A 474 9.33 0.65 -29.26
C LEU A 474 9.73 -0.35 -30.35
N GLY A 475 10.99 -0.24 -30.81
CA GLY A 475 11.63 -1.31 -31.59
C GLY A 475 11.67 -2.60 -30.76
N LEU A 476 11.00 -3.63 -31.27
CA LEU A 476 11.02 -4.97 -30.67
C LEU A 476 12.16 -5.76 -31.32
N TYR A 477 13.01 -6.34 -30.48
CA TYR A 477 14.20 -7.06 -30.91
C TYR A 477 14.26 -8.42 -30.22
N ASP A 478 14.85 -9.39 -30.91
CA ASP A 478 15.22 -10.66 -30.31
C ASP A 478 16.17 -10.42 -29.13
N ASP A 479 16.08 -11.25 -28.10
CA ASP A 479 16.95 -11.22 -26.92
C ASP A 479 16.98 -9.93 -26.08
N VAL A 480 16.02 -9.02 -26.27
CA VAL A 480 15.82 -7.88 -25.38
C VAL A 480 14.82 -8.22 -24.27
N TYR A 481 15.14 -7.81 -23.05
CA TYR A 481 14.30 -7.96 -21.87
C TYR A 481 13.66 -6.62 -21.55
N TYR A 482 12.34 -6.55 -21.69
CA TYR A 482 11.58 -5.32 -21.58
C TYR A 482 10.92 -5.20 -20.21
N THR A 483 11.14 -4.08 -19.53
CA THR A 483 10.51 -3.74 -18.24
C THR A 483 9.74 -2.42 -18.37
N PRO A 484 8.48 -2.32 -17.90
CA PRO A 484 7.78 -1.04 -17.89
C PRO A 484 8.47 -0.08 -16.90
N THR A 485 8.54 1.21 -17.22
CA THR A 485 8.98 2.25 -16.27
C THR A 485 7.87 2.65 -15.29
N ILE A 486 6.61 2.40 -15.65
CA ILE A 486 5.46 2.60 -14.76
C ILE A 486 5.34 1.37 -13.86
N VAL A 487 5.46 1.57 -12.54
CA VAL A 487 5.30 0.50 -11.56
C VAL A 487 3.84 -0.01 -11.55
N ASN A 488 3.66 -1.33 -11.43
CA ASN A 488 2.37 -2.04 -11.42
C ASN A 488 1.62 -2.11 -12.78
N HIS A 489 2.27 -2.62 -13.83
CA HIS A 489 1.57 -2.91 -15.09
C HIS A 489 0.64 -4.16 -14.95
N PRO A 490 -0.67 -4.09 -15.28
CA PRO A 490 -1.72 -4.88 -14.60
C PRO A 490 -1.92 -6.41 -14.77
N LEU A 491 -1.29 -7.23 -15.61
CA LEU A 491 -0.46 -7.03 -16.80
C LEU A 491 0.69 -8.04 -16.81
N PHE A 492 1.89 -7.57 -16.51
CA PHE A 492 3.15 -8.28 -16.50
C PHE A 492 4.19 -7.29 -16.01
N ASP A 493 5.22 -7.76 -15.32
CA ASP A 493 6.29 -6.90 -14.80
C ASP A 493 7.48 -6.89 -15.77
N SER A 494 7.50 -7.82 -16.72
CA SER A 494 8.41 -7.78 -17.88
C SER A 494 7.92 -8.63 -19.04
N PHE A 495 8.48 -8.42 -20.23
CA PHE A 495 8.31 -9.31 -21.36
C PHE A 495 9.58 -9.55 -22.16
N VAL A 496 9.58 -10.61 -22.96
CA VAL A 496 10.63 -10.96 -23.92
C VAL A 496 9.97 -11.38 -25.22
N VAL A 497 10.50 -10.89 -26.34
CA VAL A 497 10.13 -11.38 -27.67
C VAL A 497 11.21 -12.35 -28.14
N ASN A 498 10.81 -13.50 -28.67
CA ASN A 498 11.70 -14.37 -29.42
C ASN A 498 11.24 -14.38 -30.89
N LEU A 499 12.16 -14.07 -31.79
CA LEU A 499 11.93 -13.80 -33.20
C LEU A 499 12.60 -14.87 -34.09
N PRO A 500 12.13 -16.13 -34.07
CA PRO A 500 12.77 -17.21 -34.81
C PRO A 500 12.57 -17.05 -36.33
N PRO A 501 13.45 -17.63 -37.16
CA PRO A 501 13.30 -17.63 -38.61
C PRO A 501 11.97 -18.25 -39.08
N LEU A 502 11.37 -17.66 -40.11
CA LEU A 502 10.15 -18.18 -40.72
C LEU A 502 10.39 -19.60 -41.29
N PRO A 503 9.40 -20.52 -41.21
CA PRO A 503 8.00 -20.29 -40.87
C PRO A 503 7.65 -20.45 -39.38
N SER A 504 8.62 -20.45 -38.46
CA SER A 504 8.35 -20.66 -37.03
C SER A 504 7.44 -19.55 -36.45
N PRO A 505 6.49 -19.90 -35.56
CA PRO A 505 5.67 -18.91 -34.87
C PRO A 505 6.57 -18.01 -34.01
N GLN A 506 6.25 -16.71 -33.97
CA GLN A 506 6.97 -15.78 -33.10
C GLN A 506 6.49 -15.96 -31.67
N ARG A 507 7.33 -15.74 -30.66
CA ARG A 507 6.95 -16.01 -29.25
C ARG A 507 7.02 -14.76 -28.40
N LEU A 508 5.93 -14.48 -27.70
CA LEU A 508 5.85 -13.43 -26.69
C LEU A 508 5.83 -14.08 -25.31
N TRP A 509 6.85 -13.83 -24.50
CA TRP A 509 6.92 -14.29 -23.11
C TRP A 509 6.52 -13.16 -22.18
N LEU A 510 5.44 -13.33 -21.42
CA LEU A 510 4.92 -12.35 -20.46
C LEU A 510 5.20 -12.85 -19.03
N LEU A 511 6.05 -12.15 -18.30
CA LEU A 511 6.49 -12.55 -16.96
C LEU A 511 5.73 -11.74 -15.89
N GLN A 512 5.15 -12.44 -14.93
CA GLN A 512 4.54 -11.86 -13.73
C GLN A 512 5.27 -12.37 -12.49
N MET A 513 5.97 -11.49 -11.80
CA MET A 513 6.57 -11.70 -10.50
C MET A 513 5.49 -11.66 -9.43
N THR A 514 5.45 -12.62 -8.52
CA THR A 514 4.56 -12.54 -7.37
C THR A 514 5.03 -13.30 -6.14
N THR A 515 4.65 -12.76 -4.99
CA THR A 515 4.72 -13.39 -3.67
C THR A 515 3.32 -13.70 -3.11
N SER A 516 2.26 -13.39 -3.86
CA SER A 516 0.87 -13.66 -3.48
C SER A 516 0.42 -15.04 -3.97
N GLY A 517 -0.22 -15.81 -3.09
CA GLY A 517 -0.82 -17.09 -3.46
C GLY A 517 -1.98 -16.99 -4.46
N SER A 518 -2.52 -15.79 -4.70
CA SER A 518 -3.53 -15.54 -5.73
C SER A 518 -3.31 -14.20 -6.42
N HIS A 519 -3.19 -14.20 -7.75
CA HIS A 519 -3.12 -12.99 -8.56
C HIS A 519 -4.43 -12.78 -9.33
N LYS A 520 -5.00 -11.57 -9.25
CA LYS A 520 -6.12 -11.12 -10.09
C LYS A 520 -5.63 -10.06 -11.06
N ARG A 521 -6.08 -10.10 -12.31
CA ARG A 521 -5.60 -9.24 -13.40
C ARG A 521 -6.63 -8.18 -13.77
N SER A 522 -6.15 -7.02 -14.24
CA SER A 522 -6.99 -5.94 -14.76
C SER A 522 -7.06 -6.00 -16.30
N GLN A 523 -8.25 -5.72 -16.85
CA GLN A 523 -8.49 -5.72 -18.29
C GLN A 523 -7.59 -4.74 -19.07
N LYS A 524 -7.16 -3.62 -18.45
CA LYS A 524 -6.42 -2.55 -19.13
C LYS A 524 -5.13 -3.03 -19.81
N GLY A 525 -4.41 -3.94 -19.17
CA GLY A 525 -3.12 -4.38 -19.71
C GLY A 525 -3.24 -5.33 -20.91
N TYR A 526 -4.43 -5.83 -21.25
CA TYR A 526 -4.62 -6.60 -22.47
C TYR A 526 -4.52 -5.77 -23.74
N ALA A 527 -4.95 -4.50 -23.69
CA ALA A 527 -4.73 -3.59 -24.81
C ALA A 527 -3.23 -3.49 -25.13
N VAL A 528 -2.39 -3.41 -24.08
CA VAL A 528 -0.93 -3.39 -24.19
C VAL A 528 -0.38 -4.72 -24.71
N VAL A 529 -0.91 -5.87 -24.29
CA VAL A 529 -0.51 -7.19 -24.84
C VAL A 529 -0.88 -7.32 -26.32
N GLN A 530 -2.08 -6.87 -26.72
CA GLN A 530 -2.49 -6.88 -28.13
C GLN A 530 -1.65 -5.92 -28.97
N GLU A 531 -1.33 -4.72 -28.47
CA GLU A 531 -0.40 -3.81 -29.14
C GLU A 531 0.99 -4.45 -29.33
N ILE A 532 1.52 -5.19 -28.35
CA ILE A 532 2.77 -5.96 -28.53
C ILE A 532 2.62 -7.02 -29.64
N ILE A 533 1.50 -7.74 -29.69
CA ILE A 533 1.25 -8.79 -30.71
C ILE A 533 1.15 -8.18 -32.11
N GLU A 534 0.39 -7.09 -32.27
CA GLU A 534 0.28 -6.32 -33.51
C GLU A 534 1.66 -5.81 -33.98
N ARG A 535 2.50 -5.36 -33.03
CA ARG A 535 3.87 -4.90 -33.31
C ARG A 535 4.79 -6.00 -33.80
N ILE A 536 4.78 -7.16 -33.15
CA ILE A 536 5.54 -8.35 -33.58
C ILE A 536 5.08 -8.76 -34.99
N THR A 537 3.77 -8.74 -35.23
CA THR A 537 3.17 -9.14 -36.51
C THR A 537 3.57 -8.17 -37.62
N GLY A 538 3.36 -6.87 -37.45
CA GLY A 538 3.65 -5.84 -38.45
C GLY A 538 5.15 -5.73 -38.79
N GLN A 539 6.05 -5.89 -37.82
CA GLN A 539 7.49 -5.97 -38.10
C GLN A 539 7.80 -7.16 -39.02
N ARG A 540 7.23 -8.33 -38.74
CA ARG A 540 7.48 -9.54 -39.53
C ARG A 540 6.80 -9.56 -40.90
N GLU A 541 5.67 -8.89 -41.07
CA GLU A 541 5.11 -8.64 -42.40
C GLU A 541 6.03 -7.76 -43.25
N SER A 542 6.76 -6.80 -42.63
CA SER A 542 7.76 -5.98 -43.33
C SER A 542 9.06 -6.73 -43.67
N ASP A 543 9.43 -7.74 -42.87
CA ASP A 543 10.58 -8.62 -43.14
C ASP A 543 10.31 -9.64 -44.27
N GLN A 544 9.04 -9.95 -44.57
CA GLN A 544 8.73 -10.94 -45.60
C GLN A 544 9.12 -10.42 -47.00
N PRO A 545 9.90 -11.19 -47.78
CA PRO A 545 10.21 -10.79 -49.15
C PRO A 545 8.90 -10.65 -49.95
N PRO A 546 8.72 -9.56 -50.71
CA PRO A 546 7.46 -9.28 -51.39
C PRO A 546 7.06 -10.48 -52.26
N PRO A 547 5.80 -10.94 -52.18
CA PRO A 547 5.39 -12.24 -52.68
C PRO A 547 5.80 -12.40 -54.14
N ALA A 548 6.72 -13.33 -54.39
CA ALA A 548 7.40 -13.46 -55.67
C ALA A 548 6.37 -13.53 -56.80
N LYS A 549 6.38 -12.52 -57.69
CA LYS A 549 5.48 -12.40 -58.84
C LYS A 549 5.74 -13.54 -59.82
N LYS A 550 5.16 -14.72 -59.55
CA LYS A 550 5.22 -15.86 -60.48
C LYS A 550 4.55 -15.42 -61.79
N PRO A 551 5.23 -15.54 -62.94
CA PRO A 551 4.71 -15.04 -64.21
C PRO A 551 3.38 -15.73 -64.55
N ASP A 552 2.43 -14.93 -65.03
CA ASP A 552 1.02 -15.31 -65.15
C ASP A 552 0.77 -16.24 -66.35
N LEU A 553 1.10 -17.52 -66.17
CA LEU A 553 0.82 -18.58 -67.12
C LEU A 553 -0.65 -18.99 -67.09
N LYS A 554 -1.49 -18.12 -67.66
CA LYS A 554 -2.87 -18.38 -68.17
C LYS A 554 -3.63 -19.50 -67.46
N GLY A 555 -4.02 -19.28 -66.21
CA GLY A 555 -4.92 -20.21 -65.51
C GLY A 555 -5.39 -19.65 -64.18
N LYS A 556 -6.71 -19.54 -64.00
CA LYS A 556 -7.37 -19.04 -62.77
C LYS A 556 -6.92 -19.83 -61.53
N ARG A 557 -5.85 -19.40 -60.87
CA ARG A 557 -5.43 -19.94 -59.57
C ARG A 557 -5.92 -19.02 -58.47
N LYS A 558 -6.68 -19.59 -57.52
CA LYS A 558 -6.94 -18.96 -56.23
C LYS A 558 -5.58 -18.56 -55.65
N ARG A 559 -5.39 -17.28 -55.29
CA ARG A 559 -4.26 -16.89 -54.44
C ARG A 559 -4.39 -17.75 -53.17
N LYS A 560 -3.41 -18.62 -52.89
CA LYS A 560 -3.36 -19.26 -51.56
C LYS A 560 -3.20 -18.08 -50.60
N ALA A 561 -4.17 -17.89 -49.71
CA ALA A 561 -4.04 -16.89 -48.66
C ALA A 561 -2.73 -17.20 -47.91
N VAL A 562 -1.90 -16.17 -47.71
CA VAL A 562 -0.78 -16.30 -46.80
C VAL A 562 -1.41 -16.54 -45.43
N GLU A 563 -1.06 -17.66 -44.80
CA GLU A 563 -1.53 -17.94 -43.44
C GLU A 563 -1.01 -16.81 -42.54
N PRO A 564 -1.87 -16.16 -41.73
CA PRO A 564 -1.46 -15.02 -40.92
C PRO A 564 -0.34 -15.47 -39.96
N LEU A 565 0.63 -14.59 -39.74
CA LEU A 565 1.73 -14.85 -38.83
C LEU A 565 1.18 -15.03 -37.41
N SER A 566 1.37 -16.22 -36.84
CA SER A 566 0.94 -16.52 -35.48
C SER A 566 1.99 -16.08 -34.47
N VAL A 567 1.53 -15.37 -33.43
CA VAL A 567 2.30 -15.05 -32.23
C VAL A 567 1.84 -15.96 -31.11
N GLU A 568 2.72 -16.84 -30.65
CA GLU A 568 2.52 -17.76 -29.54
C GLU A 568 2.76 -17.02 -28.21
N VAL A 569 1.70 -16.75 -27.45
CA VAL A 569 1.77 -16.03 -26.17
C VAL A 569 1.99 -17.02 -25.02
N ASN A 570 3.11 -16.85 -24.33
CA ASN A 570 3.57 -17.70 -23.24
C ASN A 570 3.60 -16.89 -21.93
N TYR A 571 2.74 -17.23 -20.98
CA TYR A 571 2.62 -16.58 -19.67
C TYR A 571 3.52 -17.30 -18.65
N VAL A 572 4.35 -16.56 -17.90
CA VAL A 572 5.29 -17.13 -16.92
C VAL A 572 5.07 -16.48 -15.54
N LEU A 573 4.66 -17.29 -14.56
CA LEU A 573 4.53 -16.88 -13.17
C LEU A 573 5.89 -17.05 -12.52
N VAL A 574 6.55 -15.95 -12.19
CA VAL A 574 7.83 -15.94 -11.50
C VAL A 574 7.56 -15.84 -10.01
N ARG A 575 8.02 -16.80 -9.22
CA ARG A 575 7.81 -16.81 -7.76
C ARG A 575 9.02 -17.28 -6.96
N PRO A 576 9.09 -16.99 -5.66
CA PRO A 576 10.02 -17.65 -4.75
C PRO A 576 9.86 -19.18 -4.76
N ALA A 577 10.97 -19.92 -4.84
CA ALA A 577 10.96 -21.36 -4.65
C ALA A 577 10.57 -21.74 -3.20
N GLY A 578 9.80 -22.82 -3.04
CA GLY A 578 9.36 -23.33 -1.73
C GLY A 578 8.02 -22.79 -1.22
N GLU A 579 7.39 -21.84 -1.93
CA GLU A 579 6.05 -21.36 -1.63
C GLU A 579 4.94 -22.37 -2.00
N LYS A 580 3.83 -22.34 -1.25
CA LYS A 580 2.67 -23.25 -1.41
C LYS A 580 1.96 -23.08 -2.77
N GLU A 581 0.98 -23.94 -3.09
CA GLU A 581 0.18 -23.89 -4.33
C GLU A 581 -0.24 -22.43 -4.68
N HIS A 582 0.17 -21.94 -5.84
CA HIS A 582 -0.22 -20.62 -6.35
C HIS A 582 -1.32 -20.76 -7.39
N LYS A 583 -2.26 -19.81 -7.40
CA LYS A 583 -3.37 -19.75 -8.35
C LYS A 583 -3.23 -18.50 -9.21
N TRP A 584 -3.18 -18.71 -10.52
CA TRP A 584 -3.20 -17.62 -11.50
C TRP A 584 -4.58 -17.57 -12.15
N VAL A 585 -5.31 -16.46 -11.97
CA VAL A 585 -6.55 -16.23 -12.70
C VAL A 585 -6.27 -15.33 -13.91
N LEU A 586 -6.39 -15.88 -15.11
CA LEU A 586 -6.51 -15.11 -16.34
C LEU A 586 -7.98 -14.62 -16.48
N PRO A 587 -8.21 -13.43 -17.04
CA PRO A 587 -9.56 -13.01 -17.39
C PRO A 587 -10.26 -13.79 -18.52
N GLU A 588 -11.59 -13.62 -18.55
CA GLU A 588 -12.56 -14.29 -19.42
C GLU A 588 -12.55 -13.73 -20.86
N SER A 589 -11.58 -14.14 -21.66
CA SER A 589 -11.57 -13.99 -23.14
C SER A 589 -10.38 -14.63 -23.85
N TRP A 590 -9.47 -15.32 -23.15
CA TRP A 590 -8.20 -15.76 -23.71
C TRP A 590 -8.22 -17.26 -24.03
N ASP A 591 -8.26 -17.58 -25.33
CA ASP A 591 -8.25 -18.96 -25.80
C ASP A 591 -6.86 -19.61 -25.60
N GLU A 592 -6.85 -20.76 -24.93
CA GLU A 592 -5.73 -21.71 -24.78
C GLU A 592 -4.32 -21.12 -24.54
N PRO A 593 -4.12 -20.20 -23.56
CA PRO A 593 -2.79 -19.67 -23.26
C PRO A 593 -1.86 -20.72 -22.65
N ASN A 594 -0.62 -20.77 -23.14
CA ASN A 594 0.46 -21.51 -22.48
C ASN A 594 0.84 -20.80 -21.18
N VAL A 595 0.55 -21.40 -20.03
CA VAL A 595 0.87 -20.84 -18.70
C VAL A 595 1.93 -21.70 -18.01
N TYR A 596 3.02 -21.08 -17.59
CA TYR A 596 4.15 -21.73 -16.92
C TYR A 596 4.43 -21.12 -15.56
N LEU A 597 5.10 -21.91 -14.72
CA LEU A 597 5.66 -21.50 -13.44
C LEU A 597 7.20 -21.51 -13.53
N LEU A 598 7.82 -20.40 -13.13
CA LEU A 598 9.26 -20.24 -12.92
C LEU A 598 9.54 -19.99 -11.44
N GLU A 599 10.23 -20.94 -10.79
CA GLU A 599 10.60 -20.81 -9.39
C GLU A 599 12.05 -20.32 -9.25
N LEU A 600 12.25 -19.22 -8.51
CA LEU A 600 13.58 -18.65 -8.28
C LEU A 600 14.11 -19.05 -6.90
N PRO A 601 15.31 -19.66 -6.80
CA PRO A 601 15.90 -20.04 -5.53
C PRO A 601 16.30 -18.82 -4.71
N LEU A 602 15.83 -18.78 -3.46
CA LEU A 602 16.27 -17.81 -2.45
C LEU A 602 17.43 -18.36 -1.59
N GLU A 603 17.94 -19.56 -1.89
CA GLU A 603 19.12 -20.15 -1.25
C GLU A 603 20.41 -19.81 -2.02
N ASP A 604 21.54 -19.79 -1.29
CA ASP A 604 22.83 -19.54 -1.91
C ASP A 604 23.32 -20.79 -2.66
N ILE A 605 23.38 -20.64 -3.98
CA ILE A 605 23.90 -21.63 -4.96
C ILE A 605 25.31 -22.11 -4.57
N ASP A 606 26.10 -21.23 -3.94
CA ASP A 606 27.46 -21.52 -3.45
C ASP A 606 27.49 -22.47 -2.25
N SER A 607 26.44 -22.52 -1.42
CA SER A 607 26.37 -23.45 -0.28
C SER A 607 26.18 -24.91 -0.73
N ALA A 608 25.32 -25.13 -1.73
CA ALA A 608 25.05 -26.44 -2.30
C ALA A 608 26.25 -26.98 -3.09
N THR A 609 26.90 -26.13 -3.90
CA THR A 609 28.12 -26.51 -4.62
C THR A 609 29.30 -26.73 -3.68
N THR A 610 29.49 -25.92 -2.63
CA THR A 610 30.55 -26.13 -1.63
C THR A 610 30.36 -27.45 -0.88
N THR A 611 29.13 -27.77 -0.45
CA THR A 611 28.81 -29.04 0.23
C THR A 611 29.03 -30.24 -0.70
N THR A 612 28.68 -30.12 -1.99
CA THR A 612 28.87 -31.18 -2.99
C THR A 612 30.34 -31.34 -3.38
N ARG A 613 31.12 -30.26 -3.42
CA ARG A 613 32.56 -30.26 -3.69
C ARG A 613 33.36 -30.83 -2.51
N LEU A 614 32.97 -30.54 -1.27
CA LEU A 614 33.50 -31.18 -0.05
C LEU A 614 33.14 -32.67 0.04
N LYS A 615 31.90 -33.05 -0.30
CA LYS A 615 31.52 -34.48 -0.41
C LYS A 615 32.32 -35.19 -1.52
N ARG A 616 32.61 -34.52 -2.64
CA ARG A 616 33.50 -35.05 -3.69
C ARG A 616 34.98 -35.09 -3.30
N SER A 617 35.51 -34.14 -2.53
CA SER A 617 36.91 -34.19 -2.05
C SER A 617 37.11 -35.30 -1.01
N ARG A 618 36.22 -35.38 0.00
CA ARG A 618 36.25 -36.48 0.99
C ARG A 618 36.12 -37.87 0.35
N LYS A 619 35.32 -38.01 -0.72
CA LYS A 619 35.19 -39.26 -1.50
C LYS A 619 36.39 -39.54 -2.42
N LYS A 620 37.27 -38.56 -2.63
CA LYS A 620 38.59 -38.75 -3.28
C LYS A 620 39.65 -39.16 -2.25
N GLU A 621 39.65 -38.57 -1.05
CA GLU A 621 40.56 -38.91 0.05
C GLU A 621 40.32 -40.33 0.59
N THR A 622 39.06 -40.75 0.77
CA THR A 622 38.73 -42.16 1.15
C THR A 622 39.05 -43.20 0.07
N LYS A 623 39.43 -42.78 -1.14
CA LYS A 623 39.94 -43.67 -2.20
C LYS A 623 41.47 -43.69 -2.31
N ALA A 624 42.18 -42.90 -1.49
CA ALA A 624 43.64 -42.82 -1.46
C ALA A 624 44.26 -43.45 -0.20
N SER A 625 43.43 -43.96 0.74
CA SER A 625 43.86 -44.42 2.07
C SER A 625 43.74 -45.94 2.31
N THR A 626 43.67 -46.75 1.26
CA THR A 626 43.66 -48.23 1.35
C THR A 626 44.80 -48.86 0.54
N SER A 627 46.05 -48.69 0.98
CA SER A 627 47.20 -49.51 0.54
C SER A 627 48.46 -49.35 1.41
N VAL A 628 48.42 -49.69 2.70
CA VAL A 628 49.64 -50.07 3.47
C VAL A 628 49.29 -51.21 4.45
N GLU A 629 49.74 -52.43 4.15
CA GLU A 629 49.87 -53.49 5.16
C GLU A 629 51.13 -53.26 6.01
N PRO A 630 51.09 -53.52 7.33
CA PRO A 630 52.29 -53.49 8.16
C PRO A 630 53.08 -54.79 8.00
N ARG A 631 54.28 -54.72 7.43
CA ARG A 631 55.26 -55.82 7.51
C ARG A 631 55.74 -55.97 8.96
N SER A 632 55.51 -57.14 9.55
CA SER A 632 56.18 -57.53 10.78
C SER A 632 57.69 -57.69 10.56
N GLN A 633 58.51 -57.05 11.39
CA GLN A 633 59.89 -57.48 11.64
C GLN A 633 60.15 -57.61 13.14
N ARG A 634 61.08 -58.51 13.44
CA ARG A 634 61.42 -58.98 14.79
C ARG A 634 62.22 -57.92 15.55
N GLY A 635 62.04 -57.91 16.87
CA GLY A 635 62.74 -57.10 17.86
C GLY A 635 62.13 -57.38 19.22
#